data_AF-M6Y5Y0-F1
#
_entry.id   AF-M6Y5Y0-F1
#
_cell.length_a   1.000
_cell.length_b   1.000
_cell.length_c   1.000
_cell.angle_alpha   90.00
_cell.angle_beta   90.00
_cell.angle_gamma   90.00
#
_symmetry.space_group_name_H-M   'P 1'
#
loop_
_entity.id
_entity.type
_entity.pdbx_description
1 polymer ?
#
loop_
_entity_poly.entity_id
_entity_poly.type
_entity_poly.pdbx_seq_one_letter_code
_entity_poly.pdbx_strand_id
1 'polypeptide(L)'
;MNVDTTVQEKAITFPTDAKLYHKMRQVLVKEASKENIQLRQSYKRKGKLAFVKQGRYFHAKQSKRAHKETKRLKTYLGCVKRDIERKVGNPNIRLKSLLEISERILTQSKNSKNKIYSIHSPEVECISKGNLIKRYEFGCKVSLVTTSKSSWVVGSSSFT
;
A
#
# COMPACT_ATOMS: atom_id res chain seq x y z
N MET A 1 32.74 1.55 18.87
CA MET A 1 31.62 1.92 17.99
C MET A 1 30.48 0.98 18.33
N ASN A 2 29.27 1.51 18.48
CA ASN A 2 28.10 0.72 18.86
C ASN A 2 27.20 0.58 17.62
N VAL A 3 26.59 -0.59 17.45
CA VAL A 3 25.68 -0.86 16.33
C VAL A 3 24.32 -1.19 16.91
N ASP A 4 23.36 -0.29 16.68
CA ASP A 4 21.99 -0.44 17.13
C ASP A 4 21.06 -0.68 15.93
N THR A 5 20.03 -1.50 16.11
CA THR A 5 18.98 -1.67 15.09
C THR A 5 17.70 -1.00 15.53
N THR A 6 17.13 -0.18 14.67
CA THR A 6 15.89 0.57 14.92
C THR A 6 14.97 0.49 13.71
N VAL A 7 13.74 0.98 13.87
CA VAL A 7 12.79 1.13 12.76
C VAL A 7 12.78 2.59 12.35
N GLN A 8 13.07 2.85 11.08
CA GLN A 8 12.86 4.16 10.50
C GLN A 8 11.43 4.23 9.96
N GLU A 9 10.53 4.91 10.69
CA GLU A 9 9.16 5.14 10.23
C GLU A 9 9.20 5.86 8.86
N LYS A 10 8.51 5.30 7.87
CA LYS A 10 8.32 5.98 6.58
C LYS A 10 7.09 6.87 6.67
N ALA A 11 7.13 7.97 5.92
CA ALA A 11 6.04 8.94 5.83
C ALA A 11 4.84 8.38 5.03
N ILE A 12 4.25 7.28 5.51
CA ILE A 12 3.06 6.67 4.94
C ILE A 12 1.86 6.96 5.83
N THR A 13 0.69 7.07 5.22
CA THR A 13 -0.54 7.07 6.02
C THR A 13 -0.86 5.65 6.49
N PHE A 14 -1.57 5.53 7.61
CA PHE A 14 -2.04 4.25 8.13
C PHE A 14 -2.66 3.35 7.04
N PRO A 15 -2.15 2.12 6.87
CA PRO A 15 -2.49 1.28 5.74
C PRO A 15 -3.77 0.48 6.01
N THR A 16 -4.85 0.87 5.36
CA THR A 16 -6.11 0.09 5.34
C THR A 16 -6.35 -0.51 3.97
N ASP A 17 -6.89 -1.73 3.93
CA ASP A 17 -7.22 -2.43 2.67
C ASP A 17 -8.08 -1.56 1.74
N ALA A 18 -9.11 -0.90 2.31
CA ALA A 18 -10.00 -0.03 1.54
C ALA A 18 -9.24 1.13 0.88
N LYS A 19 -8.32 1.77 1.61
CA LYS A 19 -7.49 2.86 1.08
C LYS A 19 -6.53 2.35 0.02
N LEU A 20 -5.88 1.22 0.28
CA LEU A 20 -4.90 0.60 -0.59
C LEU A 20 -5.55 0.19 -1.93
N TYR A 21 -6.69 -0.49 -1.91
CA TYR A 21 -7.45 -0.79 -3.14
C TYR A 21 -7.90 0.47 -3.88
N HIS A 22 -8.43 1.47 -3.14
CA HIS A 22 -8.92 2.69 -3.75
C HIS A 22 -7.80 3.47 -4.45
N LYS A 23 -6.66 3.62 -3.77
CA LYS A 23 -5.50 4.38 -4.24
C LYS A 23 -4.77 3.66 -5.36
N MET A 24 -4.63 2.33 -5.30
CA MET A 24 -4.02 1.56 -6.40
C MET A 24 -4.82 1.72 -7.69
N ARG A 25 -6.16 1.65 -7.61
CA ARG A 25 -7.02 1.90 -8.76
C ARG A 25 -6.86 3.32 -9.30
N GLN A 26 -6.72 4.34 -8.44
CA GLN A 26 -6.46 5.71 -8.91
C GLN A 26 -5.12 5.82 -9.65
N VAL A 27 -4.08 5.17 -9.14
CA VAL A 27 -2.75 5.16 -9.75
C VAL A 27 -2.80 4.46 -11.11
N LEU A 28 -3.41 3.27 -11.21
CA LEU A 28 -3.57 2.57 -12.49
C LEU A 28 -4.36 3.37 -13.51
N VAL A 29 -5.46 4.03 -13.11
CA VAL A 29 -6.25 4.88 -14.02
C VAL A 29 -5.44 6.09 -14.48
N LYS A 30 -4.64 6.70 -13.60
CA LYS A 30 -3.77 7.83 -13.96
C LYS A 30 -2.69 7.39 -14.94
N GLU A 31 -2.07 6.22 -14.72
CA GLU A 31 -1.04 5.71 -15.61
C GLU A 31 -1.61 5.29 -16.97
N ALA A 32 -2.75 4.60 -16.97
CA ALA A 32 -3.46 4.25 -18.20
C ALA A 32 -3.81 5.48 -19.04
N SER A 33 -4.21 6.59 -18.38
CA SER A 33 -4.48 7.85 -19.08
C SER A 33 -3.24 8.49 -19.70
N LYS A 34 -2.05 8.32 -19.12
CA LYS A 34 -0.80 8.84 -19.71
C LYS A 34 -0.37 8.03 -20.93
N GLU A 35 -0.57 6.72 -20.86
CA GLU A 35 -0.28 5.77 -21.93
C GLU A 35 -1.39 5.74 -23.00
N ASN A 36 -2.36 6.68 -22.95
CA ASN A 36 -3.51 6.77 -23.85
C ASN A 36 -4.36 5.48 -23.97
N ILE A 37 -4.38 4.67 -22.91
CA ILE A 37 -5.17 3.44 -22.85
C ILE A 37 -6.61 3.80 -22.49
N GLN A 38 -7.53 3.62 -23.44
CA GLN A 38 -8.96 3.82 -23.20
C GLN A 38 -9.52 2.68 -22.35
N LEU A 39 -9.84 2.96 -21.09
CA LEU A 39 -10.45 1.98 -20.17
C LEU A 39 -11.95 1.84 -20.43
N ARG A 40 -12.47 0.61 -20.42
CA ARG A 40 -13.92 0.33 -20.48
C ARG A 40 -14.65 1.01 -19.33
N GLN A 41 -14.06 0.97 -18.14
CA GLN A 41 -14.60 1.63 -16.96
C GLN A 41 -13.50 1.95 -15.95
N SER A 42 -13.34 3.23 -15.60
CA SER A 42 -12.34 3.68 -14.61
C SER A 42 -12.79 3.56 -13.15
N TYR A 43 -14.09 3.38 -12.91
CA TYR A 43 -14.72 3.39 -11.57
C TYR A 43 -14.39 4.62 -10.70
N LYS A 44 -14.01 5.77 -11.28
CA LYS A 44 -13.62 6.98 -10.53
C LYS A 44 -14.70 7.42 -9.53
N ARG A 45 -15.96 7.55 -10.00
CA ARG A 45 -17.11 7.96 -9.16
C ARG A 45 -17.53 6.85 -8.19
N LYS A 46 -17.78 5.64 -8.70
CA LYS A 46 -18.21 4.47 -7.88
C LYS A 46 -17.19 4.13 -6.80
N GLY A 47 -15.90 4.21 -7.13
CA GLY A 47 -14.79 3.98 -6.21
C GLY A 47 -14.67 5.00 -5.09
N LYS A 48 -14.87 6.29 -5.40
CA LYS A 48 -14.89 7.36 -4.37
C LYS A 48 -16.08 7.15 -3.44
N LEU A 49 -17.26 6.87 -3.99
CA LEU A 49 -18.47 6.61 -3.19
C LEU A 49 -18.30 5.41 -2.27
N ALA A 50 -17.81 4.28 -2.78
CA ALA A 50 -17.58 3.07 -1.99
C ALA A 50 -16.57 3.33 -0.85
N PHE A 51 -15.49 4.07 -1.12
CA PHE A 51 -14.51 4.42 -0.09
C PHE A 51 -15.10 5.31 1.01
N VAL A 52 -15.86 6.35 0.65
CA VAL A 52 -16.54 7.21 1.63
C VAL A 52 -17.55 6.41 2.47
N LYS A 53 -18.36 5.56 1.82
CA LYS A 53 -19.32 4.69 2.52
C LYS A 53 -18.62 3.72 3.46
N GLN A 54 -17.52 3.11 3.04
CA GLN A 54 -16.72 2.20 3.86
C GLN A 54 -16.28 2.89 5.16
N GLY A 55 -15.74 4.12 5.06
CA GLY A 55 -15.35 4.91 6.23
C GLY A 55 -16.53 5.23 7.14
N ARG A 56 -17.65 5.71 6.59
CA ARG A 56 -18.87 6.02 7.36
C ARG A 56 -19.42 4.80 8.10
N TYR A 57 -19.49 3.65 7.44
CA TYR A 57 -19.94 2.41 8.07
C TYR A 57 -18.97 1.92 9.15
N PHE A 58 -17.66 2.10 8.95
CA PHE A 58 -16.66 1.78 9.97
C PHE A 58 -16.83 2.66 11.21
N HIS A 59 -16.98 3.98 11.04
CA HIS A 59 -17.26 4.91 12.15
C HIS A 59 -18.56 4.57 12.88
N ALA A 60 -19.61 4.19 12.15
CA ALA A 60 -20.89 3.77 12.73
C ALA A 60 -20.87 2.33 13.32
N LYS A 61 -19.70 1.69 13.42
CA LYS A 61 -19.52 0.28 13.88
C LYS A 61 -20.31 -0.76 13.05
N GLN A 62 -20.73 -0.42 11.84
CA GLN A 62 -21.45 -1.30 10.91
C GLN A 62 -20.47 -2.15 10.08
N SER A 63 -19.75 -3.06 10.76
CA SER A 63 -18.66 -3.84 10.17
C SER A 63 -19.07 -4.59 8.90
N LYS A 64 -20.20 -5.32 8.89
CA LYS A 64 -20.69 -6.08 7.73
C LYS A 64 -20.83 -5.19 6.48
N ARG A 65 -21.35 -3.97 6.64
CA ARG A 65 -21.52 -3.00 5.54
C ARG A 65 -20.17 -2.43 5.09
N ALA A 66 -19.29 -2.08 6.02
CA ALA A 66 -17.94 -1.62 5.70
C ALA A 66 -17.17 -2.68 4.89
N HIS A 67 -17.19 -3.95 5.31
CA HIS A 67 -16.53 -5.04 4.58
C HIS A 67 -17.12 -5.25 3.18
N LYS A 68 -18.44 -5.07 3.00
CA LYS A 68 -19.07 -5.13 1.67
C LYS A 68 -18.53 -4.05 0.73
N GLU A 69 -18.33 -2.83 1.22
CA GLU A 69 -17.72 -1.76 0.44
C GLU A 69 -16.22 -2.01 0.16
N THR A 70 -15.47 -2.57 1.12
CA THR A 70 -14.08 -3.00 0.89
C THR A 70 -14.00 -4.04 -0.22
N LYS A 71 -14.90 -5.04 -0.22
CA LYS A 71 -15.00 -6.04 -1.29
C LYS A 71 -15.28 -5.39 -2.65
N ARG A 72 -16.19 -4.42 -2.72
CA ARG A 72 -16.47 -3.65 -3.95
C ARG A 72 -15.22 -2.91 -4.46
N LEU A 73 -14.46 -2.28 -3.57
CA LEU A 73 -13.20 -1.62 -3.92
C LEU A 73 -12.19 -2.61 -4.50
N LYS A 74 -12.04 -3.80 -3.90
CA LYS A 74 -11.21 -4.90 -4.42
C LYS A 74 -11.66 -5.31 -5.82
N THR A 75 -12.96 -5.50 -6.04
CA THR A 75 -13.52 -5.83 -7.37
C THR A 75 -13.22 -4.74 -8.40
N TYR A 76 -13.38 -3.46 -8.05
CA TYR A 76 -13.10 -2.36 -8.98
C TYR A 76 -11.63 -2.29 -9.37
N LEU A 77 -10.70 -2.51 -8.43
CA LEU A 77 -9.28 -2.61 -8.73
C LEU A 77 -9.01 -3.77 -9.70
N GLY A 78 -9.53 -4.96 -9.39
CA GLY A 78 -9.34 -6.14 -10.25
C GLY A 78 -9.94 -5.98 -11.64
N CYS A 79 -11.08 -5.29 -11.79
CA CYS A 79 -11.65 -4.97 -13.10
C CYS A 79 -10.74 -4.04 -13.92
N VAL A 80 -10.21 -2.98 -13.30
CA VAL A 80 -9.30 -2.04 -13.99
C VAL A 80 -8.01 -2.72 -14.40
N LYS A 81 -7.40 -3.50 -13.48
CA LYS A 81 -6.19 -4.28 -13.77
C LYS A 81 -6.39 -5.17 -15.00
N ARG A 82 -7.42 -6.02 -14.98
CA ARG A 82 -7.71 -6.94 -16.09
C ARG A 82 -8.01 -6.22 -17.41
N ASP A 83 -8.65 -5.06 -17.36
CA ASP A 83 -8.93 -4.28 -18.58
C ASP A 83 -7.64 -3.69 -19.19
N ILE A 84 -6.69 -3.27 -18.35
CA ILE A 84 -5.36 -2.84 -18.80
C ILE A 84 -4.59 -4.03 -19.40
N GLU A 85 -4.52 -5.15 -18.68
CA GLU A 85 -3.79 -6.36 -19.13
C GLU A 85 -4.30 -6.89 -20.47
N ARG A 86 -5.60 -6.76 -20.75
CA ARG A 86 -6.18 -7.18 -22.03
C ARG A 86 -5.85 -6.24 -23.20
N LYS A 87 -5.56 -4.97 -22.92
CA LYS A 87 -5.32 -3.93 -23.95
C LYS A 87 -3.85 -3.70 -24.23
N VAL A 88 -2.99 -4.08 -23.29
CA VAL A 88 -1.56 -3.80 -23.36
C VAL A 88 -0.79 -5.10 -23.45
N GLY A 89 -0.25 -5.41 -24.63
CA GLY A 89 0.64 -6.55 -24.83
C GLY A 89 2.01 -6.35 -24.17
N ASN A 90 2.65 -5.20 -24.44
CA ASN A 90 3.93 -4.81 -23.83
C ASN A 90 3.78 -3.51 -23.02
N PRO A 91 3.55 -3.60 -21.69
CA PRO A 91 3.45 -2.42 -20.85
C PRO A 91 4.81 -1.76 -20.65
N ASN A 92 4.81 -0.44 -20.56
CA ASN A 92 5.96 0.33 -20.08
C ASN A 92 6.45 -0.20 -18.71
N ILE A 93 7.74 -0.09 -18.42
CA ILE A 93 8.41 -0.54 -17.18
C ILE A 93 7.63 -0.11 -15.94
N ARG A 94 7.18 1.15 -15.92
CA ARG A 94 6.39 1.70 -14.82
C ARG A 94 5.00 1.09 -14.70
N LEU A 95 4.32 0.85 -15.81
CA LEU A 95 3.00 0.22 -15.79
C LEU A 95 3.11 -1.24 -15.36
N LYS A 96 4.16 -1.95 -15.82
CA LYS A 96 4.48 -3.32 -15.42
C LYS A 96 4.68 -3.44 -13.91
N SER A 97 5.51 -2.60 -13.30
CA SER A 97 5.73 -2.62 -11.85
C SER A 97 4.46 -2.32 -11.05
N LEU A 98 3.62 -1.39 -11.53
CA LEU A 98 2.32 -1.11 -10.93
C LEU A 98 1.34 -2.27 -11.07
N LEU A 99 1.35 -3.00 -12.19
CA LEU A 99 0.52 -4.19 -12.38
C LEU A 99 0.96 -5.32 -11.44
N GLU A 100 2.26 -5.54 -11.28
CA GLU A 100 2.81 -6.51 -10.32
C GLU A 100 2.44 -6.18 -8.87
N ILE A 101 2.58 -4.91 -8.47
CA ILE A 101 2.13 -4.43 -7.16
C ILE A 101 0.62 -4.64 -7.01
N SER A 102 -0.17 -4.32 -8.03
CA SER A 102 -1.63 -4.49 -7.98
C SER A 102 -2.04 -5.95 -7.83
N GLU A 103 -1.31 -6.89 -8.46
CA GLU A 103 -1.56 -8.32 -8.33
C GLU A 103 -1.26 -8.78 -6.90
N ARG A 104 -0.10 -8.41 -6.35
CA ARG A 104 0.25 -8.69 -4.95
C ARG A 104 -0.80 -8.15 -3.98
N ILE A 105 -1.30 -6.94 -4.22
CA ILE A 105 -2.36 -6.33 -3.44
C ILE A 105 -3.69 -7.12 -3.52
N LEU A 106 -4.01 -7.69 -4.68
CA LEU A 106 -5.25 -8.46 -4.85
C LEU A 106 -5.15 -9.87 -4.26
N THR A 107 -3.97 -10.49 -4.31
CA THR A 107 -3.72 -11.86 -3.83
C THR A 107 -3.41 -11.91 -2.33
N GLN A 108 -2.85 -10.84 -1.74
CA GLN A 108 -2.51 -10.82 -0.32
C GLN A 108 -3.74 -11.06 0.57
N SER A 109 -3.57 -11.92 1.57
CA SER A 109 -4.57 -12.30 2.56
C SER A 109 -4.14 -11.92 3.98
N LYS A 110 -4.99 -12.14 4.98
CA LYS A 110 -4.65 -11.83 6.39
C LYS A 110 -3.38 -12.54 6.87
N ASN A 111 -3.07 -13.73 6.36
CA ASN A 111 -1.93 -14.54 6.79
C ASN A 111 -0.76 -14.51 5.81
N SER A 112 -0.85 -13.69 4.75
CA SER A 112 0.26 -13.54 3.81
C SER A 112 1.47 -12.86 4.48
N LYS A 113 2.67 -13.33 4.13
CA LYS A 113 3.95 -12.69 4.49
C LYS A 113 4.27 -11.57 3.49
N ASN A 114 5.14 -10.62 3.89
CA ASN A 114 5.67 -9.55 3.03
C ASN A 114 4.56 -8.75 2.31
N LYS A 115 3.59 -8.30 3.09
CA LYS A 115 2.43 -7.55 2.60
C LYS A 115 2.81 -6.15 2.16
N ILE A 116 2.11 -5.68 1.14
CA ILE A 116 2.23 -4.30 0.70
C ILE A 116 1.31 -3.45 1.57
N TYR A 117 1.91 -2.58 2.38
CA TYR A 117 1.20 -1.58 3.17
C TYR A 117 1.01 -0.25 2.42
N SER A 118 1.90 0.05 1.47
CA SER A 118 1.90 1.31 0.75
C SER A 118 2.33 1.13 -0.72
N ILE A 119 1.63 1.80 -1.63
CA ILE A 119 1.90 1.70 -3.09
C ILE A 119 3.18 2.43 -3.49
N HIS A 120 3.50 3.54 -2.82
CA HIS A 120 4.67 4.37 -3.14
C HIS A 120 5.94 3.92 -2.40
N SER A 121 5.80 3.01 -1.44
CA SER A 121 6.90 2.44 -0.65
C SER A 121 6.55 0.98 -0.36
N PRO A 122 6.62 0.09 -1.37
CA PRO A 122 6.28 -1.34 -1.21
C PRO A 122 7.19 -2.10 -0.24
N GLU A 123 8.38 -1.57 0.04
CA GLU A 123 9.39 -2.08 0.98
C GLU A 123 9.08 -1.79 2.45
N VAL A 124 8.00 -1.05 2.75
CA VAL A 124 7.60 -0.79 4.13
C VAL A 124 7.12 -2.07 4.79
N GLU A 125 7.64 -2.36 5.97
CA GLU A 125 7.20 -3.45 6.82
C GLU A 125 6.33 -2.93 7.98
N CYS A 126 5.53 -3.83 8.56
CA CYS A 126 4.79 -3.58 9.78
C CYS A 126 5.53 -4.26 10.93
N ILE A 127 6.06 -3.47 11.85
CA ILE A 127 6.88 -3.96 12.96
C ILE A 127 6.11 -3.71 14.25
N SER A 128 5.89 -4.76 15.03
CA SER A 128 5.21 -4.64 16.32
C SER A 128 6.10 -3.91 17.31
N LYS A 129 5.58 -2.85 17.92
CA LYS A 129 6.19 -2.18 19.06
C LYS A 129 5.69 -2.81 20.35
N GLY A 130 6.56 -2.98 21.34
CA GLY A 130 6.19 -3.42 22.69
C GLY A 130 5.41 -2.37 23.52
N ASN A 131 4.92 -1.31 22.89
CA ASN A 131 4.33 -0.16 23.58
C ASN A 131 2.80 -0.15 23.45
N LEU A 132 2.10 0.17 24.55
CA LEU A 132 0.63 0.21 24.61
C LEU A 132 0.02 1.28 23.71
N ILE A 133 0.68 2.44 23.57
CA ILE A 133 0.16 3.61 22.84
C ILE A 133 0.26 3.42 21.32
N LYS A 134 1.39 2.91 20.82
CA LYS A 134 1.61 2.57 19.41
C LYS A 134 2.03 1.10 19.34
N ARG A 135 1.11 0.22 18.93
CA ARG A 135 1.38 -1.23 18.82
C ARG A 135 2.18 -1.61 17.58
N TYR A 136 2.15 -0.78 16.53
CA TYR A 136 2.79 -1.07 15.26
C TYR A 136 3.43 0.20 14.69
N GLU A 137 4.59 0.03 14.08
CA GLU A 137 5.27 1.04 13.28
C GLU A 137 5.38 0.55 11.84
N PHE A 138 5.27 1.49 10.91
CA PHE A 138 5.37 1.19 9.48
C PHE A 138 6.63 1.86 8.93
N GLY A 139 7.65 1.05 8.68
CA GLY A 139 8.96 1.56 8.32
C GLY A 139 9.85 0.49 7.70
N CYS A 140 11.11 0.85 7.50
CA CYS A 140 12.16 -0.10 7.17
C CYS A 140 13.02 -0.31 8.40
N LYS A 141 13.53 -1.52 8.58
CA LYS A 141 14.51 -1.80 9.62
C LYS A 141 15.85 -1.22 9.20
N VAL A 142 16.50 -0.49 10.11
CA VAL A 142 17.75 0.23 9.84
C VAL A 142 18.76 -0.09 10.95
N SER A 143 20.02 -0.36 10.57
CA SER A 143 21.15 -0.33 11.49
C SER A 143 21.77 1.05 11.50
N LEU A 144 22.09 1.54 12.69
CA LEU A 144 22.79 2.80 12.92
C LEU A 144 24.08 2.48 13.65
N VAL A 145 25.20 3.00 13.14
CA VAL A 145 26.51 2.89 13.77
C VAL A 145 26.81 4.21 14.46
N THR A 146 26.95 4.18 15.78
CA THR A 146 27.21 5.35 16.60
C THR A 146 28.59 5.30 17.25
N THR A 147 29.23 6.46 17.40
CA THR A 147 30.47 6.58 18.17
C THR A 147 30.20 6.37 19.66
N SER A 148 31.02 5.60 20.36
CA SER A 148 30.74 5.21 21.76
C SER A 148 30.83 6.37 22.77
N LYS A 149 31.56 7.45 22.47
CA LYS A 149 31.74 8.59 23.40
C LYS A 149 30.68 9.68 23.29
N SER A 150 30.16 9.92 22.09
CA SER A 150 29.33 11.10 21.79
C SER A 150 28.13 10.79 20.88
N SER A 151 27.86 9.51 20.63
CA SER A 151 26.69 9.01 19.88
C SER A 151 26.49 9.62 18.49
N TRP A 152 27.55 10.16 17.85
CA TRP A 152 27.48 10.60 16.45
C TRP A 152 27.20 9.42 15.54
N VAL A 153 26.23 9.59 14.64
CA VAL A 153 25.92 8.60 13.61
C VAL A 153 27.02 8.68 12.55
N VAL A 154 27.79 7.61 12.39
CA VAL A 154 28.90 7.50 11.44
C VAL A 154 28.47 6.74 10.18
N GLY A 155 27.43 5.91 10.29
CA GLY A 155 26.89 5.15 9.18
C GLY A 155 25.52 4.61 9.48
N SER A 156 24.76 4.36 8.40
CA SER A 156 23.44 3.75 8.47
C SER A 156 23.26 2.78 7.32
N SER A 157 22.61 1.64 7.56
CA SER A 157 22.22 0.70 6.51
C SER A 157 20.78 0.26 6.70
N SER A 158 20.01 0.20 5.62
CA SER A 158 18.64 -0.28 5.63
C SER A 158 18.60 -1.76 5.25
N PHE A 159 17.99 -2.58 6.10
CA PHE A 159 17.65 -3.96 5.77
C PHE A 159 16.35 -3.92 4.98
N THR A 160 16.44 -4.33 3.71
CA THR A 160 15.30 -4.46 2.80
C THR A 160 15.04 -5.93 2.54
#